data_AF-A0A523LG91-F1
#
_entry.id   AF-A0A523LG91-F1
#
_cell.length_a   1.000
_cell.length_b   1.000
_cell.length_c   1.000
_cell.angle_alpha   90.00
_cell.angle_beta   90.00
_cell.angle_gamma   90.00
#
_symmetry.space_group_name_H-M   'P 1'
#
loop_
_entity.id
_entity.type
_entity.pdbx_description
1 polymer ?
#
loop_
_entity_poly.entity_id
_entity_poly.type
_entity_poly.pdbx_seq_one_letter_code
_entity_poly.pdbx_strand_id
1 'polypeptide(L)'
;MPVILKVAGIGAALGFLGAVGIYYAPEEPYPGYITLAGTLSGVTIALLVSTVVTRNSSLGKCLGWGASMGLLASATVFLAKGAWTSWDAPFVVPTGVVTGVILGPAIRWLYRRAS
;
A
#
# COMPACT_ATOMS: atom_id res chain seq x y z
N MET A 1 20.33 -10.63 1.71
CA MET A 1 19.34 -9.73 1.10
C MET A 1 19.01 -8.61 2.09
N PRO A 2 19.22 -7.34 1.74
CA PRO A 2 19.02 -6.22 2.65
C PRO A 2 17.55 -6.10 3.06
N VAL A 3 17.29 -5.66 4.30
CA VAL A 3 15.93 -5.52 4.89
C VAL A 3 15.02 -4.69 3.99
N ILE A 4 15.56 -3.64 3.38
CA ILE A 4 14.84 -2.74 2.48
C ILE A 4 14.31 -3.45 1.22
N LEU A 5 15.04 -4.44 0.68
CA LEU A 5 14.58 -5.24 -0.46
C LEU A 5 13.39 -6.13 -0.07
N LYS A 6 13.38 -6.64 1.17
CA LYS A 6 12.27 -7.44 1.70
C LYS A 6 11.03 -6.57 1.94
N VAL A 7 11.23 -5.35 2.45
CA VAL A 7 10.15 -4.36 2.63
C VAL A 7 9.53 -4.00 1.28
N ALA A 8 10.36 -3.66 0.28
CA ALA A 8 9.89 -3.36 -1.07
C ALA A 8 9.17 -4.56 -1.70
N GLY A 9 9.67 -5.78 -1.51
CA GLY A 9 9.02 -7.00 -2.00
C GLY A 9 7.63 -7.24 -1.40
N ILE A 10 7.46 -7.04 -0.09
CA ILE A 10 6.15 -7.17 0.58
C ILE A 10 5.19 -6.07 0.10
N GLY A 11 5.70 -4.84 -0.03
CA GLY A 11 4.94 -3.71 -0.59
C GLY A 11 4.46 -3.98 -2.01
N ALA A 12 5.35 -4.48 -2.87
CA ALA A 12 5.02 -4.85 -4.25
C ALA A 12 3.96 -5.96 -4.30
N ALA A 13 4.11 -7.02 -3.50
CA ALA A 13 3.16 -8.12 -3.48
C ALA A 13 1.76 -7.69 -3.01
N LEU A 14 1.68 -6.90 -1.93
CA LEU A 14 0.40 -6.39 -1.42
C LEU A 14 -0.23 -5.36 -2.36
N GLY A 15 0.58 -4.46 -2.94
CA GLY A 15 0.12 -3.49 -3.92
C GLY A 15 -0.40 -4.16 -5.19
N PHE A 16 0.27 -5.20 -5.66
CA PHE A 16 -0.18 -6.02 -6.78
C PHE A 16 -1.49 -6.74 -6.46
N LEU A 17 -1.60 -7.39 -5.30
CA LEU A 17 -2.84 -8.06 -4.85
C LEU A 17 -4.02 -7.09 -4.77
N GLY A 18 -3.81 -5.86 -4.27
CA GLY A 18 -4.83 -4.82 -4.26
C GLY A 18 -5.24 -4.36 -5.66
N ALA A 19 -4.30 -4.32 -6.61
CA ALA A 19 -4.55 -3.94 -7.99
C ALA A 19 -5.22 -5.03 -8.82
N VAL A 20 -5.00 -6.31 -8.51
CA VAL A 20 -5.65 -7.45 -9.18
C VAL A 20 -7.17 -7.39 -9.04
N GLY A 21 -7.70 -6.87 -7.93
CA GLY A 21 -9.14 -6.67 -7.77
C GLY A 21 -9.73 -5.68 -8.79
N ILE A 22 -8.94 -4.70 -9.22
CA ILE A 22 -9.35 -3.66 -10.19
C ILE A 22 -9.03 -4.11 -11.62
N TYR A 23 -8.03 -4.98 -11.81
CA TYR A 23 -7.67 -5.55 -13.12
C TYR A 23 -8.83 -6.28 -13.81
N TYR A 24 -9.70 -6.93 -13.03
CA TYR A 24 -10.88 -7.64 -13.56
C TYR A 24 -12.12 -6.75 -13.74
N ALA A 25 -12.03 -5.45 -13.45
CA ALA A 25 -13.14 -4.54 -13.67
C ALA A 25 -13.40 -4.37 -15.18
N PRO A 26 -14.61 -4.69 -15.68
CA PRO A 26 -14.90 -4.72 -17.12
C PRO A 26 -14.90 -3.34 -17.80
N GLU A 27 -14.85 -2.25 -17.02
CA GLU A 27 -14.88 -0.87 -17.50
C GLU A 27 -13.49 -0.24 -17.69
N GLU A 28 -12.40 -0.97 -17.39
CA GLU A 28 -11.04 -0.41 -17.37
C GLU A 28 -10.31 -0.57 -18.73
N PRO A 29 -10.01 0.54 -19.44
CA PRO A 29 -9.37 0.50 -20.76
C PRO A 29 -7.88 0.10 -20.72
N TYR A 30 -7.22 0.13 -19.54
CA TYR A 30 -5.78 -0.07 -19.41
C TYR A 30 -5.36 -0.93 -18.20
N PRO A 31 -5.72 -2.23 -18.18
CA PRO A 31 -5.55 -3.12 -17.01
C PRO A 31 -4.08 -3.31 -16.59
N GLY A 32 -3.14 -3.29 -17.54
CA GLY A 32 -1.70 -3.37 -17.24
C GLY A 32 -1.18 -2.18 -16.43
N TYR A 33 -1.64 -0.96 -16.73
CA TYR A 33 -1.22 0.25 -16.02
C TYR A 33 -1.75 0.30 -14.59
N ILE A 34 -2.93 -0.29 -14.32
CA ILE A 34 -3.50 -0.41 -12.98
C ILE A 34 -2.63 -1.30 -12.10
N THR A 35 -2.23 -2.47 -12.62
CA THR A 35 -1.37 -3.40 -11.87
C THR A 35 -0.02 -2.77 -11.55
N LEU A 36 0.57 -2.06 -12.52
CA LEU A 36 1.83 -1.36 -12.33
C LEU A 36 1.69 -0.21 -11.31
N ALA A 37 0.62 0.58 -11.40
CA ALA A 37 0.32 1.67 -10.46
C ALA A 37 0.10 1.15 -9.04
N GLY A 38 -0.68 0.08 -8.86
CA GLY A 38 -0.91 -0.50 -7.55
C GLY A 38 0.33 -1.16 -6.95
N THR A 39 1.15 -1.82 -7.77
CA THR A 39 2.46 -2.36 -7.32
C THR A 39 3.39 -1.25 -6.85
N LEU A 40 3.52 -0.16 -7.63
CA LEU A 40 4.32 1.01 -7.26
C LEU A 40 3.77 1.71 -6.00
N SER A 41 2.45 1.81 -5.88
CA SER A 41 1.79 2.37 -4.69
C SER A 41 2.10 1.53 -3.44
N GLY A 42 1.98 0.21 -3.51
CA GLY A 42 2.32 -0.69 -2.40
C GLY A 42 3.79 -0.61 -1.99
N VAL A 43 4.71 -0.53 -2.96
CA VAL A 43 6.15 -0.30 -2.68
C VAL A 43 6.35 1.05 -1.98
N THR A 44 5.68 2.10 -2.47
CA THR A 44 5.79 3.46 -1.90
C THR A 44 5.30 3.51 -0.46
N ILE A 45 4.13 2.92 -0.19
CA ILE A 45 3.57 2.81 1.17
C ILE A 45 4.54 2.02 2.07
N ALA A 46 5.07 0.89 1.59
CA ALA A 46 6.01 0.08 2.38
C ALA A 46 7.30 0.83 2.73
N LEU A 47 7.85 1.59 1.77
CA LEU A 47 9.04 2.42 2.00
C LEU A 47 8.74 3.56 2.97
N LEU A 48 7.63 4.28 2.81
CA LEU A 48 7.21 5.35 3.72
C LEU A 48 6.97 4.84 5.15
N VAL A 49 6.38 3.67 5.30
CA VAL A 49 6.18 3.05 6.61
C VAL A 49 7.52 2.65 7.22
N SER A 50 8.48 2.19 6.42
CA SER A 50 9.81 1.80 6.90
C SER A 50 10.67 2.96 7.41
N THR A 51 10.42 4.21 6.97
CA THR A 51 11.14 5.38 7.50
C THR A 51 10.67 5.78 8.89
N VAL A 52 9.43 5.41 9.27
CA VAL A 52 8.81 5.78 10.54
C VAL A 52 8.76 4.62 11.54
N VAL A 53 8.72 3.38 11.05
CA VAL A 53 8.67 2.17 11.87
C VAL A 53 10.09 1.73 12.26
N THR A 54 10.40 1.82 13.55
CA THR A 54 11.63 1.30 14.14
C THR A 54 11.34 0.07 15.00
N ARG A 55 12.38 -0.69 15.38
CA ARG A 55 12.27 -1.93 16.18
C ARG A 55 11.43 -1.75 17.47
N ASN A 56 11.57 -0.59 18.12
CA ASN A 56 10.91 -0.24 19.38
C ASN A 56 9.59 0.52 19.19
N SER A 57 9.15 0.80 17.96
CA SER A 57 7.86 1.44 17.72
C SER A 57 6.73 0.57 18.29
N SER A 58 5.76 1.22 18.95
CA SER A 58 4.56 0.55 19.45
C SER A 58 3.71 0.03 18.29
N LEU A 59 2.96 -1.06 18.53
CA LEU A 59 2.08 -1.65 17.52
C LEU A 59 1.04 -0.63 17.03
N GLY A 60 0.52 0.20 17.95
CA GLY A 60 -0.38 1.31 17.64
C GLY A 60 0.25 2.39 16.74
N LYS A 61 1.53 2.76 16.93
CA LYS A 61 2.22 3.69 16.02
C LYS A 61 2.39 3.10 14.62
N CYS A 62 2.66 1.80 14.52
CA CYS A 62 2.80 1.12 13.23
C CYS A 62 1.46 1.03 12.49
N LEU A 63 0.38 0.75 13.20
CA LEU A 63 -0.98 0.75 12.66
C LEU A 63 -1.41 2.15 12.24
N GLY A 64 -1.18 3.16 13.08
CA GLY A 64 -1.54 4.55 12.79
C GLY A 64 -0.79 5.11 11.59
N TRP A 65 0.54 4.99 11.56
CA TRP A 65 1.33 5.45 10.41
C TRP A 65 1.08 4.63 9.15
N GLY A 66 0.91 3.31 9.29
CA GLY A 66 0.50 2.44 8.20
C GLY A 66 -0.83 2.87 7.58
N ALA A 67 -1.87 3.02 8.40
CA ALA A 67 -3.19 3.47 7.98
C ALA A 67 -3.14 4.86 7.31
N SER A 68 -2.44 5.83 7.91
CA SER A 68 -2.35 7.19 7.38
C SER A 68 -1.61 7.25 6.03
N MET A 69 -0.49 6.54 5.90
CA MET A 69 0.27 6.50 4.65
C MET A 69 -0.49 5.74 3.56
N GLY A 70 -1.16 4.64 3.93
CA GLY A 70 -2.08 3.91 3.05
C GLY A 70 -3.24 4.79 2.58
N LEU A 71 -3.86 5.55 3.49
CA LEU A 71 -4.94 6.48 3.18
C LEU A 71 -4.48 7.56 2.21
N LEU A 72 -3.33 8.21 2.48
CA LEU A 72 -2.79 9.27 1.63
C LEU A 72 -2.47 8.75 0.23
N ALA A 73 -1.81 7.59 0.12
CA ALA A 73 -1.48 6.98 -1.17
C ALA A 73 -2.74 6.54 -1.95
N SER A 74 -3.81 6.15 -1.25
CA SER A 74 -5.07 5.81 -1.89
C SER A 74 -5.86 7.04 -2.32
N ALA A 75 -5.80 8.09 -1.50
CA ALA A 75 -6.46 9.35 -1.75
C ALA A 75 -5.88 10.05 -2.98
N THR A 76 -4.57 9.96 -3.23
CA THR A 76 -3.97 10.49 -4.46
C THR A 76 -4.48 9.76 -5.70
N VAL A 77 -4.63 8.43 -5.65
CA VAL A 77 -5.20 7.65 -6.76
C VAL A 77 -6.69 7.95 -6.94
N PHE A 78 -7.44 8.06 -5.84
CA PHE A 78 -8.85 8.46 -5.85
C PHE A 78 -9.05 9.83 -6.51
N LEU A 79 -8.27 10.83 -6.11
CA LEU A 79 -8.32 12.17 -6.69
C LEU A 79 -7.89 12.16 -8.17
N ALA A 80 -6.85 11.39 -8.52
CA ALA A 80 -6.35 11.28 -9.89
C ALA A 80 -7.36 10.62 -10.85
N LYS A 81 -8.18 9.68 -10.36
CA LYS A 81 -9.26 9.04 -11.13
C LYS A 81 -10.55 9.89 -11.24
N GLY A 82 -10.55 11.12 -10.74
CA GLY A 82 -11.74 11.98 -10.77
C GLY A 82 -12.65 11.83 -9.56
N ALA A 83 -12.16 11.29 -8.44
CA ALA A 83 -12.87 11.21 -7.17
C ALA A 83 -14.26 10.56 -7.28
N TRP A 84 -15.34 11.33 -7.19
CA TRP A 84 -16.71 10.84 -7.22
C TRP A 84 -17.27 10.66 -8.64
N THR A 85 -16.51 11.07 -9.66
CA THR A 85 -16.95 11.02 -11.07
C THR A 85 -16.70 9.65 -11.72
N SER A 86 -15.80 8.84 -11.14
CA SER A 86 -15.50 7.48 -11.60
C SER A 86 -15.97 6.46 -10.55
N TRP A 87 -16.86 5.54 -10.91
CA TRP A 87 -17.45 4.54 -10.01
C TRP A 87 -16.43 3.60 -9.35
N ASP A 88 -15.26 3.39 -9.98
CA ASP A 88 -14.18 2.56 -9.46
C ASP A 88 -13.23 3.29 -8.50
N ALA A 89 -13.26 4.61 -8.47
CA ALA A 89 -12.32 5.40 -7.67
C ALA A 89 -12.52 5.24 -6.15
N PRO A 90 -13.77 5.25 -5.60
CA PRO A 90 -13.99 5.16 -4.15
C PRO A 90 -13.44 3.87 -3.53
N PHE A 91 -13.39 2.76 -4.28
CA PHE A 91 -12.92 1.46 -3.79
C PHE A 91 -11.41 1.42 -3.53
N VAL A 92 -10.65 2.37 -4.07
CA VAL A 92 -9.20 2.47 -3.85
C VAL A 92 -8.88 2.96 -2.44
N VAL A 93 -9.74 3.80 -1.85
CA VAL A 93 -9.49 4.40 -0.52
C VAL A 93 -9.50 3.36 0.60
N PRO A 94 -10.53 2.48 0.73
CA PRO A 94 -10.52 1.43 1.74
C PRO A 94 -9.37 0.44 1.55
N THR A 95 -9.05 0.09 0.30
CA THR A 95 -8.07 -0.94 -0.01
C THR A 95 -6.66 -0.53 0.36
N GLY A 96 -6.24 0.73 0.11
CA GLY A 96 -4.91 1.15 0.54
C GLY A 96 -4.81 1.49 2.03
N VAL A 97 -5.91 1.87 2.71
CA VAL A 97 -5.95 1.91 4.19
C VAL A 97 -5.67 0.53 4.77
N VAL A 98 -6.38 -0.50 4.29
CA VAL A 98 -6.16 -1.90 4.72
C VAL A 98 -4.73 -2.34 4.41
N THR A 99 -4.22 -2.02 3.22
CA THR A 99 -2.84 -2.34 2.82
C THR A 99 -1.82 -1.70 3.76
N GLY A 100 -2.00 -0.42 4.10
CA GLY A 100 -1.15 0.29 5.05
C GLY A 100 -1.21 -0.29 6.47
N VAL A 101 -2.41 -0.65 6.94
CA VAL A 101 -2.62 -1.32 8.23
C VAL A 101 -1.90 -2.67 8.31
N ILE A 102 -1.85 -3.44 7.21
CA ILE A 102 -1.15 -4.73 7.15
C ILE A 102 0.37 -4.52 7.05
N LEU A 103 0.81 -3.54 6.26
CA LEU A 103 2.24 -3.25 6.04
C LEU A 103 2.94 -2.79 7.32
N GLY A 104 2.30 -1.95 8.15
CA GLY A 104 2.88 -1.46 9.40
C GLY A 104 3.43 -2.56 10.33
N PRO A 105 2.57 -3.50 10.78
CA PRO A 105 2.97 -4.65 11.58
C PRO A 105 3.92 -5.60 10.86
N ALA A 106 3.72 -5.84 9.56
CA ALA A 106 4.58 -6.73 8.77
C ALA A 106 6.02 -6.22 8.71
N ILE A 107 6.21 -4.92 8.47
CA ILE A 107 7.52 -4.27 8.44
C ILE A 107 8.17 -4.29 9.83
N ARG A 108 7.40 -3.97 10.89
CA ARG A 108 7.87 -4.07 12.28
C ARG A 108 8.38 -5.48 12.62
N TRP A 109 7.63 -6.51 12.23
CA TRP A 109 8.02 -7.91 12.44
C TRP A 109 9.32 -8.25 11.69
N LEU A 110 9.47 -7.73 10.48
CA LEU A 110 10.66 -7.95 9.66
C LEU A 110 11.91 -7.30 10.26
N TYR A 111 11.80 -6.07 10.78
CA TYR A 111 12.88 -5.41 11.53
C TYR A 111 13.25 -6.14 12.83
N ARG A 112 12.30 -6.83 13.49
CA ARG A 112 12.58 -7.62 14.69
C ARG A 112 13.35 -8.91 14.41
N ARG A 113 13.20 -9.51 13.21
CA ARG A 113 13.86 -10.76 12.81
C ARG A 113 15.21 -10.59 12.12
N ALA A 114 15.56 -9.36 11.74
CA ALA A 114 16.80 -9.06 11.02
C ALA A 114 17.98 -8.68 11.94
N SER A 115 17.80 -8.78 13.26
CA SER A 115 18.82 -8.61 14.31
C SER A 115 18.92 -9.89 15.12
#